data_AF-E2BP87-F1
#
_entry.id   AF-E2BP87-F1
#
_cell.length_a   1.000
_cell.length_b   1.000
_cell.length_c   1.000
_cell.angle_alpha   90.00
_cell.angle_beta   90.00
_cell.angle_gamma   90.00
#
_symmetry.space_group_name_H-M   'P 1'
#
loop_
_entity.id
_entity.type
_entity.pdbx_description
1 polymer ?
#
loop_
_entity_poly.entity_id
_entity_poly.type
_entity_poly.pdbx_seq_one_letter_code
_entity_poly.pdbx_strand_id
1 'polypeptide(L)'
;MDITKTLFPYSGKWMSIYYNKIFHPNLCHICKKTREVTNLTTCDRCLLISYCSEDHKNLHLPQHREICTAIEKYLRNNSQYLTRRFSQEEWLQANTKFYFNVIQDLWHMPEAYERQMFNFARLCFICHQQTGLYSCKKCLSVDYCLEHKEKFEELHHRLCDALTLWLNLELSNVQYEITASLSLKFMNIPDCKSPFNNMEKFIEEYIQDKKGEWNALDYIYSDYVSGPLSVYYGMYHAGLFDVLLTESTCIIHIIGAESIERDGLPAWEILLHLFSNIQVLIVVLLGTDLQFEFESGMQEICPRCTCNKKTFIYECCSTTYSDYMVNPTYGRANLIVGFHAVFETVTWDECLETMQSQECPVLLTTPSERISLIEITETQKVLGKNVCPVNIENEFASLRPYRDFKYIYYRNSFLNIYKILKNTSCAIENSSNYI
;
A
#
# COMPACT_ATOMS: atom_id res chain seq x y z
N MET A 1 6.85 -17.60 -19.36
CA MET A 1 5.37 -17.61 -19.38
C MET A 1 4.92 -16.23 -18.96
N ASP A 2 4.06 -15.57 -19.74
CA ASP A 2 3.63 -14.20 -19.43
C ASP A 2 2.68 -14.19 -18.23
N ILE A 3 3.15 -13.62 -17.10
CA ILE A 3 2.45 -13.52 -15.82
C ILE A 3 1.16 -12.69 -15.91
N THR A 4 0.96 -11.93 -16.98
CA THR A 4 -0.27 -11.12 -17.19
C THR A 4 -1.36 -11.87 -17.95
N LYS A 5 -1.06 -13.07 -18.49
CA LYS A 5 -1.96 -13.76 -19.44
C LYS A 5 -2.67 -14.97 -18.86
N THR A 6 -2.05 -15.69 -17.93
CA THR A 6 -2.59 -16.95 -17.39
C THR A 6 -2.45 -16.98 -15.88
N LEU A 7 -3.46 -17.47 -15.18
CA LEU A 7 -3.40 -17.61 -13.72
C LEU A 7 -2.50 -18.76 -13.29
N PHE A 8 -1.71 -18.51 -12.25
CA PHE A 8 -0.78 -19.47 -11.68
C PHE A 8 -1.44 -20.24 -10.53
N PRO A 9 -1.03 -21.49 -10.27
CA PRO A 9 -1.48 -22.20 -9.08
C PRO A 9 -0.95 -21.53 -7.82
N TYR A 10 -1.73 -21.60 -6.74
CA TYR A 10 -1.29 -21.15 -5.42
C TYR A 10 -0.13 -21.99 -4.92
N SER A 11 0.93 -21.31 -4.47
CA SER A 11 2.17 -21.92 -3.97
C SER A 11 2.24 -22.01 -2.45
N GLY A 12 1.33 -21.36 -1.72
CA GLY A 12 1.34 -21.31 -0.26
C GLY A 12 0.85 -22.59 0.42
N LYS A 13 1.23 -22.77 1.69
CA LYS A 13 0.79 -23.92 2.51
C LYS A 13 -0.66 -23.74 2.97
N TRP A 14 -1.35 -24.85 3.24
CA TRP A 14 -2.74 -24.82 3.75
C TRP A 14 -2.79 -24.64 5.28
N MET A 15 -2.17 -23.56 5.76
CA MET A 15 -2.30 -23.10 7.15
C MET A 15 -2.92 -21.71 7.14
N SER A 16 -3.71 -21.38 8.18
CA SER A 16 -4.48 -20.14 8.24
C SER A 16 -3.65 -18.90 8.01
N ILE A 17 -2.44 -18.86 8.57
CA ILE A 17 -1.48 -17.76 8.39
C ILE A 17 -1.10 -17.48 6.93
N TYR A 18 -1.29 -18.43 6.01
CA TYR A 18 -1.00 -18.25 4.59
C TYR A 18 -2.28 -18.02 3.78
N TYR A 19 -3.31 -18.84 3.97
CA TYR A 19 -4.52 -18.71 3.17
C TYR A 19 -5.40 -17.52 3.59
N ASN A 20 -5.30 -17.01 4.83
CA ASN A 20 -5.98 -15.78 5.27
C ASN A 20 -5.23 -14.49 4.87
N LYS A 21 -4.08 -14.57 4.19
CA LYS A 21 -3.43 -13.35 3.64
C LYS A 21 -4.21 -12.75 2.47
N ILE A 22 -4.91 -13.60 1.72
CA ILE A 22 -5.64 -13.23 0.50
C ILE A 22 -7.03 -13.87 0.55
N PHE A 23 -8.08 -13.08 0.40
CA PHE A 23 -9.42 -13.51 0.06
C PHE A 23 -9.70 -13.23 -1.42
N HIS A 24 -10.37 -14.18 -2.09
CA HIS A 24 -10.89 -13.97 -3.44
C HIS A 24 -12.21 -14.73 -3.60
N PRO A 25 -13.32 -14.07 -3.99
CA PRO A 25 -14.65 -14.66 -3.90
C PRO A 25 -14.89 -15.80 -4.92
N ASN A 26 -14.09 -15.81 -5.99
CA ASN A 26 -14.18 -16.78 -7.08
C ASN A 26 -13.19 -17.96 -6.96
N LEU A 27 -12.47 -18.07 -5.84
CA LEU A 27 -11.54 -19.17 -5.55
C LEU A 27 -11.99 -19.93 -4.29
N CYS A 28 -11.53 -21.18 -4.14
CA CYS A 28 -11.60 -21.83 -2.83
C CYS A 28 -10.75 -21.04 -1.82
N HIS A 29 -11.30 -20.67 -0.66
CA HIS A 29 -10.55 -19.90 0.33
C HIS A 29 -9.30 -20.60 0.85
N ILE A 30 -9.27 -21.93 0.94
CA ILE A 30 -8.11 -22.67 1.44
C ILE A 30 -7.05 -22.87 0.36
N CYS A 31 -7.37 -23.65 -0.68
CA CYS A 31 -6.39 -24.08 -1.68
C CYS A 31 -6.28 -23.15 -2.90
N LYS A 32 -7.12 -22.11 -2.95
CA LYS A 32 -7.21 -21.10 -4.03
C LYS A 32 -7.47 -21.68 -5.44
N LYS A 33 -7.93 -22.94 -5.54
CA LYS A 33 -8.35 -23.53 -6.82
C LYS A 33 -9.57 -22.79 -7.39
N THR A 34 -9.59 -22.66 -8.72
CA THR A 34 -10.63 -21.96 -9.48
C THR A 34 -11.85 -22.87 -9.73
N ARG A 35 -12.97 -22.26 -10.15
CA ARG A 35 -14.17 -22.98 -10.62
C ARG A 35 -13.92 -23.86 -11.85
N GLU A 36 -12.87 -23.59 -12.63
CA GLU A 36 -12.50 -24.39 -13.80
C GLU A 36 -11.82 -25.70 -13.40
N VAL A 37 -11.15 -25.73 -12.23
CA VAL A 37 -10.44 -26.90 -11.72
C VAL A 37 -11.32 -27.75 -10.80
N THR A 38 -12.21 -27.12 -10.03
CA THR A 38 -13.06 -27.80 -9.05
C THR A 38 -14.38 -27.07 -8.86
N ASN A 39 -15.42 -27.83 -8.51
CA ASN A 39 -16.67 -27.22 -8.07
C ASN A 39 -16.44 -26.41 -6.80
N LEU A 40 -16.96 -25.19 -6.76
CA LEU A 40 -16.93 -24.32 -5.58
C LEU A 40 -18.33 -24.12 -5.03
N THR A 41 -18.49 -24.46 -3.76
CA THR A 41 -19.71 -24.26 -2.99
C THR A 41 -19.55 -23.03 -2.11
N THR A 42 -20.46 -22.09 -2.25
CA THR A 42 -20.51 -20.90 -1.38
C THR A 42 -20.99 -21.31 0.02
N CYS A 43 -20.47 -20.67 1.07
CA CYS A 43 -20.98 -20.83 2.43
C CYS A 43 -22.48 -20.52 2.47
N ASP A 44 -23.26 -21.45 2.98
CA ASP A 44 -24.72 -21.46 3.02
C ASP A 44 -25.32 -20.45 4.01
N ARG A 45 -24.51 -19.97 4.96
CA ARG A 45 -24.93 -18.95 5.95
C ARG A 45 -24.63 -17.54 5.49
N CYS A 46 -23.36 -17.25 5.19
CA CYS A 46 -22.92 -15.89 4.85
C CYS A 46 -23.03 -15.57 3.37
N LEU A 47 -22.98 -16.55 2.47
CA LEU A 47 -23.02 -16.37 1.00
C LEU A 47 -21.83 -15.59 0.39
N LEU A 48 -20.83 -15.18 1.17
CA LEU A 48 -19.73 -14.32 0.71
C LEU A 48 -18.43 -15.08 0.36
N ILE A 49 -18.23 -16.30 0.85
CA ILE A 49 -16.99 -17.08 0.72
C ILE A 49 -17.25 -18.45 0.10
N SER A 50 -16.29 -18.99 -0.63
CA SER A 50 -16.42 -20.27 -1.36
C SER A 50 -15.36 -21.30 -0.95
N TYR A 51 -15.74 -22.59 -0.95
CA TYR A 51 -14.87 -23.74 -0.67
C TYR A 51 -15.03 -24.80 -1.76
N CYS A 52 -13.97 -25.58 -2.02
CA CYS A 52 -14.04 -26.70 -2.97
C CYS A 52 -14.48 -28.04 -2.35
N SER A 53 -14.54 -28.11 -1.01
CA SER A 53 -14.95 -29.31 -0.28
C SER A 53 -15.43 -28.92 1.13
N GLU A 54 -16.18 -29.83 1.76
CA GLU A 54 -16.59 -29.69 3.15
C GLU A 54 -15.39 -29.73 4.10
N ASP A 55 -14.34 -30.48 3.77
CA ASP A 55 -13.09 -30.51 4.53
C ASP A 55 -12.43 -29.13 4.60
N HIS A 56 -12.37 -28.39 3.48
CA HIS A 56 -11.82 -27.04 3.46
C HIS A 56 -12.71 -26.04 4.20
N LYS A 57 -14.03 -26.23 4.17
CA LYS A 57 -14.98 -25.43 4.96
C LYS A 57 -14.77 -25.67 6.45
N ASN A 58 -14.62 -26.93 6.88
CA ASN A 58 -14.37 -27.31 8.26
C ASN A 58 -12.99 -26.85 8.76
N LEU A 59 -11.97 -26.89 7.90
CA LEU A 59 -10.64 -26.38 8.22
C LEU A 59 -10.66 -24.88 8.53
N HIS A 60 -11.45 -24.09 7.80
CA HIS A 60 -11.58 -22.65 8.01
C HIS A 60 -12.63 -22.26 9.07
N LEU A 61 -13.48 -23.20 9.49
CA LEU A 61 -14.60 -22.91 10.38
C LEU A 61 -14.19 -22.19 11.67
N PRO A 62 -13.08 -22.53 12.35
CA PRO A 62 -12.67 -21.84 13.57
C PRO A 62 -12.42 -20.34 13.37
N GLN A 63 -11.82 -19.94 12.26
CA GLN A 63 -11.55 -18.54 11.95
C GLN A 63 -12.78 -17.83 11.38
N HIS A 64 -13.60 -18.53 10.59
CA HIS A 64 -14.72 -17.92 9.87
C HIS A 64 -16.01 -17.78 10.69
N ARG A 65 -16.21 -18.60 11.74
CA ARG A 65 -17.51 -18.76 12.41
C ARG A 65 -18.10 -17.45 12.93
N GLU A 66 -17.27 -16.60 13.53
CA GLU A 66 -17.70 -15.36 14.16
C GLU A 66 -18.26 -14.38 13.13
N ILE A 67 -17.42 -13.98 12.16
CA ILE A 67 -17.84 -13.11 11.06
C ILE A 67 -18.99 -13.70 10.23
N CYS A 68 -18.99 -15.02 10.00
CA CYS A 68 -20.07 -15.69 9.29
C CYS A 68 -21.43 -15.48 9.98
N THR A 69 -21.44 -15.55 11.31
CA THR A 69 -22.66 -15.36 12.11
C THR A 69 -23.11 -13.90 12.10
N ALA A 70 -22.17 -12.96 12.19
CA ALA A 70 -22.47 -11.53 12.11
C ALA A 70 -23.05 -11.14 10.73
N ILE A 71 -22.47 -11.59 9.62
CA ILE A 71 -23.06 -11.27 8.31
C ILE A 71 -24.41 -11.96 8.12
N GLU A 72 -24.57 -13.21 8.58
CA GLU A 72 -25.85 -13.92 8.48
C GLU A 72 -26.96 -13.14 9.20
N LYS A 73 -26.69 -12.64 10.41
CA LYS A 73 -27.61 -11.79 11.17
C LYS A 73 -27.99 -10.53 10.38
N TYR A 74 -27.01 -9.85 9.77
CA TYR A 74 -27.27 -8.69 8.92
C TYR A 74 -28.15 -9.04 7.71
N LEU A 75 -27.81 -10.11 6.98
CA LEU A 75 -28.53 -10.52 5.77
C LEU A 75 -29.97 -10.98 6.08
N ARG A 76 -30.22 -11.63 7.22
CA ARG A 76 -31.57 -11.97 7.67
C ARG A 76 -32.43 -10.73 7.88
N ASN A 77 -31.85 -9.67 8.43
CA ASN A 77 -32.53 -8.39 8.64
C ASN A 77 -32.64 -7.53 7.37
N ASN A 78 -31.83 -7.84 6.35
CA ASN A 78 -31.73 -7.10 5.08
C ASN A 78 -31.82 -8.05 3.89
N SER A 79 -32.87 -8.86 3.81
CA SER A 79 -32.99 -9.98 2.85
C SER A 79 -32.85 -9.58 1.37
N GLN A 80 -33.14 -8.33 1.03
CA GLN A 80 -33.04 -7.81 -0.33
C GLN A 80 -31.62 -7.32 -0.71
N TYR A 81 -30.68 -7.26 0.25
CA TYR A 81 -29.36 -6.67 0.06
C TYR A 81 -28.60 -7.30 -1.12
N LEU A 82 -28.61 -8.63 -1.23
CA LEU A 82 -27.88 -9.35 -2.29
C LEU A 82 -28.56 -9.28 -3.66
N THR A 83 -29.89 -9.11 -3.69
CA THR A 83 -30.69 -9.13 -4.92
C THR A 83 -30.93 -7.74 -5.49
N ARG A 84 -30.78 -6.69 -4.67
CA ARG A 84 -30.98 -5.30 -5.08
C ARG A 84 -29.88 -4.87 -6.06
N ARG A 85 -30.28 -4.09 -7.07
CA ARG A 85 -29.37 -3.32 -7.93
C ARG A 85 -29.06 -1.99 -7.27
N PHE A 86 -27.82 -1.54 -7.42
CA PHE A 86 -27.35 -0.28 -6.86
C PHE A 86 -26.64 0.54 -7.93
N SER A 87 -26.77 1.87 -7.84
CA SER A 87 -25.75 2.76 -8.39
C SER A 87 -24.42 2.54 -7.65
N GLN A 88 -23.34 3.12 -8.16
CA GLN A 88 -22.04 3.01 -7.50
C GLN A 88 -22.04 3.68 -6.12
N GLU A 89 -22.63 4.87 -6.02
CA GLU A 89 -22.73 5.65 -4.77
C GLU A 89 -23.63 4.94 -3.76
N GLU A 90 -24.80 4.44 -4.20
CA GLU A 90 -25.69 3.68 -3.34
C GLU A 90 -25.04 2.40 -2.82
N TRP A 91 -24.30 1.70 -3.68
CA TRP A 91 -23.56 0.50 -3.30
C TRP A 91 -22.50 0.82 -2.25
N LEU A 92 -21.72 1.88 -2.45
CA LEU A 92 -20.67 2.27 -1.51
C LEU A 92 -21.27 2.56 -0.13
N GLN A 93 -22.34 3.36 -0.08
CA GLN A 93 -23.04 3.66 1.18
C GLN A 93 -23.61 2.39 1.85
N ALA A 94 -24.26 1.52 1.06
CA ALA A 94 -24.85 0.29 1.56
C ALA A 94 -23.78 -0.70 2.04
N ASN A 95 -22.65 -0.82 1.33
CA ASN A 95 -21.53 -1.69 1.70
C ASN A 95 -20.79 -1.16 2.93
N THR A 96 -20.57 0.15 3.03
CA THR A 96 -20.01 0.78 4.25
C THR A 96 -20.90 0.53 5.45
N LYS A 97 -22.23 0.70 5.32
CA LYS A 97 -23.17 0.37 6.39
C LYS A 97 -23.11 -1.12 6.74
N PHE A 98 -23.09 -2.01 5.74
CA PHE A 98 -22.99 -3.46 5.97
C PHE A 98 -21.73 -3.82 6.73
N TYR A 99 -20.57 -3.34 6.29
CA TYR A 99 -19.28 -3.52 6.94
C TYR A 99 -19.32 -3.06 8.40
N PHE A 100 -19.74 -1.82 8.67
CA PHE A 100 -19.78 -1.28 10.04
C PHE A 100 -20.72 -2.05 10.97
N ASN A 101 -21.87 -2.52 10.48
CA ASN A 101 -22.78 -3.34 11.29
C ASN A 101 -22.17 -4.71 11.61
N VAL A 102 -21.42 -5.30 10.69
CA VAL A 102 -20.78 -6.60 10.92
C VAL A 102 -19.63 -6.47 11.91
N ILE A 103 -18.73 -5.49 11.73
CA ILE A 103 -17.56 -5.37 12.61
C ILE A 103 -17.94 -4.97 14.04
N GLN A 104 -19.05 -4.27 14.25
CA GLN A 104 -19.57 -3.96 15.59
C GLN A 104 -20.03 -5.20 16.36
N ASP A 105 -20.38 -6.28 15.65
CA ASP A 105 -20.76 -7.56 16.25
C ASP A 105 -19.54 -8.47 16.48
N LEU A 106 -18.33 -8.08 16.06
CA LEU A 106 -17.09 -8.83 16.28
C LEU A 106 -16.46 -8.44 17.62
N TRP A 107 -15.82 -9.40 18.29
CA TRP A 107 -15.06 -9.20 19.53
C TRP A 107 -13.59 -8.84 19.29
N HIS A 108 -13.15 -8.92 18.04
CA HIS A 108 -11.80 -8.63 17.61
C HIS A 108 -11.79 -7.62 16.46
N MET A 109 -10.63 -7.00 16.23
CA MET A 109 -10.42 -6.24 15.00
C MET A 109 -10.48 -7.19 13.81
N PRO A 110 -11.15 -6.81 12.70
CA PRO A 110 -11.30 -7.69 11.56
C PRO A 110 -9.93 -8.06 10.99
N GLU A 111 -9.73 -9.31 10.58
CA GLU A 111 -8.52 -9.74 9.87
C GLU A 111 -8.52 -9.18 8.42
N ALA A 112 -7.36 -9.22 7.75
CA ALA A 112 -7.23 -8.72 6.39
C ALA A 112 -8.20 -9.40 5.41
N TYR A 113 -8.32 -10.74 5.47
CA TYR A 113 -9.25 -11.48 4.60
C TYR A 113 -10.72 -11.13 4.86
N GLU A 114 -11.06 -10.79 6.10
CA GLU A 114 -12.43 -10.40 6.49
C GLU A 114 -12.79 -9.05 5.90
N ARG A 115 -11.88 -8.06 5.96
CA ARG A 115 -12.07 -6.79 5.25
C ARG A 115 -12.20 -7.01 3.75
N GLN A 116 -11.37 -7.87 3.18
CA GLN A 116 -11.40 -8.22 1.76
C GLN A 116 -12.71 -8.92 1.34
N MET A 117 -13.42 -9.61 2.24
CA MET A 117 -14.74 -10.18 1.92
C MET A 117 -15.77 -9.11 1.50
N PHE A 118 -15.67 -7.91 2.07
CA PHE A 118 -16.54 -6.78 1.70
C PHE A 118 -15.97 -6.00 0.51
N ASN A 119 -14.65 -5.74 0.52
CA ASN A 119 -14.01 -4.97 -0.54
C ASN A 119 -13.98 -5.71 -1.88
N PHE A 120 -13.88 -7.04 -1.87
CA PHE A 120 -13.88 -7.88 -3.06
C PHE A 120 -15.16 -8.72 -3.16
N ALA A 121 -16.27 -8.19 -2.64
CA ALA A 121 -17.56 -8.84 -2.75
C ALA A 121 -17.93 -9.12 -4.21
N ARG A 122 -18.56 -10.27 -4.45
CA ARG A 122 -19.04 -10.66 -5.77
C ARG A 122 -20.20 -9.78 -6.20
N LEU A 123 -20.01 -8.99 -7.25
CA LEU A 123 -21.02 -8.07 -7.78
C LEU A 123 -20.85 -7.85 -9.28
N CYS A 124 -21.95 -7.54 -9.96
CA CYS A 124 -21.87 -7.09 -11.34
C CYS A 124 -21.13 -5.75 -11.42
N PHE A 125 -20.08 -5.68 -12.24
CA PHE A 125 -19.24 -4.49 -12.45
C PHE A 125 -20.04 -3.21 -12.78
N ILE A 126 -21.24 -3.35 -13.34
CA ILE A 126 -22.09 -2.26 -13.82
C ILE A 126 -23.23 -1.94 -12.85
N CYS A 127 -24.07 -2.92 -12.49
CA CYS A 127 -25.26 -2.69 -11.66
C CYS A 127 -25.17 -3.16 -10.20
N HIS A 128 -24.03 -3.68 -9.78
CA HIS A 128 -23.72 -4.08 -8.41
C HIS A 128 -24.64 -5.14 -7.76
N GLN A 129 -25.53 -5.78 -8.52
CA GLN A 129 -26.27 -6.94 -8.01
C GLN A 129 -25.29 -8.08 -7.68
N GLN A 130 -25.59 -8.88 -6.67
CA GLN A 130 -24.67 -9.93 -6.19
C GLN A 130 -25.08 -11.35 -6.60
N THR A 131 -26.22 -11.50 -7.27
CA THR A 131 -26.77 -12.78 -7.73
C THR A 131 -26.79 -12.88 -9.26
N GLY A 132 -26.80 -14.12 -9.78
CA GLY A 132 -26.86 -14.39 -11.23
C GLY A 132 -25.63 -13.89 -11.99
N LEU A 133 -24.44 -14.05 -11.39
CA LEU A 133 -23.19 -13.48 -11.88
C LEU A 133 -22.28 -14.51 -12.56
N TYR A 134 -21.61 -14.05 -13.61
CA TYR A 134 -20.54 -14.72 -14.33
C TYR A 134 -19.23 -13.99 -14.07
N SER A 135 -18.13 -14.73 -13.96
CA SER A 135 -16.80 -14.16 -13.73
C SER A 135 -16.02 -14.07 -15.04
N CYS A 136 -15.13 -13.08 -15.16
CA CYS A 136 -14.13 -13.08 -16.23
C CYS A 136 -13.26 -14.34 -16.14
N LYS A 137 -13.19 -15.14 -17.20
CA LYS A 137 -12.42 -16.40 -17.20
C LYS A 137 -10.91 -16.19 -17.11
N LYS A 138 -10.42 -15.00 -17.48
CA LYS A 138 -8.99 -14.67 -17.47
C LYS A 138 -8.53 -14.22 -16.09
N CYS A 139 -9.03 -13.09 -15.59
CA CYS A 139 -8.57 -12.52 -14.31
C CYS A 139 -9.32 -13.06 -13.08
N LEU A 140 -10.49 -13.67 -13.27
CA LEU A 140 -11.45 -14.09 -12.22
C LEU A 140 -11.90 -12.99 -11.24
N SER A 141 -11.35 -11.78 -11.33
CA SER A 141 -11.48 -10.74 -10.32
C SER A 141 -12.70 -9.84 -10.52
N VAL A 142 -13.33 -9.88 -11.69
CA VAL A 142 -14.51 -9.07 -12.02
C VAL A 142 -15.64 -9.95 -12.48
N ASP A 143 -16.82 -9.66 -11.96
CA ASP A 143 -18.06 -10.36 -12.26
C ASP A 143 -19.05 -9.45 -13.02
N TYR A 144 -19.93 -10.06 -13.81
CA TYR A 144 -20.96 -9.39 -14.59
C TYR A 144 -22.26 -10.22 -14.59
N CYS A 145 -23.41 -9.57 -14.71
CA CYS A 145 -24.67 -10.27 -14.94
C CYS A 145 -24.94 -10.41 -16.46
N LEU A 146 -25.83 -11.33 -16.84
CA LEU A 146 -26.10 -11.63 -18.25
C LEU A 146 -26.50 -10.40 -19.07
N GLU A 147 -27.30 -9.50 -18.49
CA GLU A 147 -27.74 -8.24 -19.11
C GLU A 147 -26.57 -7.29 -19.43
N HIS A 148 -25.48 -7.37 -18.67
CA HIS A 148 -24.33 -6.47 -18.80
C HIS A 148 -23.14 -7.11 -19.53
N LYS A 149 -23.30 -8.29 -20.13
CA LYS A 149 -22.21 -9.03 -20.76
C LYS A 149 -21.49 -8.21 -21.85
N GLU A 150 -22.22 -7.67 -22.81
CA GLU A 150 -21.62 -6.95 -23.95
C GLU A 150 -20.87 -5.70 -23.49
N LYS A 151 -21.51 -4.87 -22.66
CA LYS A 151 -20.87 -3.67 -22.08
C LYS A 151 -19.67 -4.00 -21.18
N PHE A 152 -19.72 -5.14 -20.49
CA PHE A 152 -18.60 -5.63 -19.71
C PHE A 152 -17.40 -5.99 -20.59
N GLU A 153 -17.61 -6.70 -21.70
CA GLU A 153 -16.54 -7.10 -22.62
C GLU A 153 -15.81 -5.88 -23.22
N GLU A 154 -16.53 -4.79 -23.50
CA GLU A 154 -15.97 -3.52 -23.97
C GLU A 154 -15.09 -2.82 -22.89
N LEU A 155 -15.60 -2.72 -21.66
CA LEU A 155 -14.96 -1.92 -20.61
C LEU A 155 -13.84 -2.66 -19.89
N HIS A 156 -13.96 -3.98 -19.71
CA HIS A 156 -13.07 -4.75 -18.84
C HIS A 156 -11.69 -5.02 -19.47
N HIS A 157 -11.59 -5.06 -20.80
CA HIS A 157 -10.37 -5.46 -21.51
C HIS A 157 -9.12 -4.70 -21.02
N ARG A 158 -9.25 -3.40 -20.72
CA ARG A 158 -8.14 -2.54 -20.28
C ARG A 158 -7.60 -2.88 -18.88
N LEU A 159 -8.42 -3.46 -18.01
CA LEU A 159 -8.06 -3.78 -16.63
C LEU A 159 -7.73 -5.27 -16.43
N CYS A 160 -8.11 -6.12 -17.38
CA CYS A 160 -8.04 -7.57 -17.23
C CYS A 160 -6.61 -8.06 -16.97
N ASP A 161 -5.63 -7.54 -17.70
CA ASP A 161 -4.23 -7.94 -17.61
C ASP A 161 -3.62 -7.52 -16.26
N ALA A 162 -3.91 -6.30 -15.80
CA ALA A 162 -3.47 -5.80 -14.51
C ALA A 162 -4.08 -6.59 -13.33
N LEU A 163 -5.35 -6.97 -13.42
CA LEU A 163 -6.00 -7.82 -12.41
C LEU A 163 -5.47 -9.25 -12.43
N THR A 164 -5.11 -9.77 -13.61
CA THR A 164 -4.46 -11.08 -13.74
C THR A 164 -3.08 -11.06 -13.09
N LEU A 165 -2.30 -10.00 -13.35
CA LEU A 165 -1.01 -9.78 -12.71
C LEU A 165 -1.16 -9.69 -11.18
N TRP A 166 -2.05 -8.83 -10.68
CA TRP A 166 -2.34 -8.71 -9.25
C TRP A 166 -2.64 -10.08 -8.63
N LEU A 167 -3.60 -10.82 -9.18
CA LEU A 167 -3.98 -12.11 -8.62
C LEU A 167 -2.81 -13.10 -8.64
N ASN A 168 -2.00 -13.12 -9.70
CA ASN A 168 -0.82 -13.98 -9.76
C ASN A 168 0.24 -13.63 -8.72
N LEU A 169 0.45 -12.35 -8.43
CA LEU A 169 1.36 -11.93 -7.36
C LEU A 169 0.84 -12.39 -6.00
N GLU A 170 -0.45 -12.23 -5.72
CA GLU A 170 -1.05 -12.70 -4.46
C GLU A 170 -1.02 -14.24 -4.33
N LEU A 171 -1.18 -14.98 -5.43
CA LEU A 171 -1.09 -16.44 -5.43
C LEU A 171 0.35 -16.98 -5.32
N SER A 172 1.36 -16.16 -5.65
CA SER A 172 2.76 -16.56 -5.61
C SER A 172 3.30 -16.79 -4.19
N ASN A 173 2.60 -16.30 -3.15
CA ASN A 173 2.99 -16.38 -1.74
C ASN A 173 4.45 -15.97 -1.48
N VAL A 174 4.99 -15.11 -2.33
CA VAL A 174 6.34 -14.55 -2.20
C VAL A 174 6.25 -13.37 -1.24
N GLN A 175 7.10 -13.37 -0.20
CA GLN A 175 7.19 -12.28 0.78
C GLN A 175 8.56 -11.59 0.67
N TYR A 176 8.61 -10.34 1.12
CA TYR A 176 9.85 -9.55 1.26
C TYR A 176 10.90 -10.24 2.16
N GLU A 177 10.45 -11.13 3.05
CA GLU A 177 11.23 -11.83 4.07
C GLU A 177 12.36 -12.74 3.54
N ILE A 178 12.53 -12.90 2.22
CA ILE A 178 13.75 -13.52 1.64
C ILE A 178 14.89 -12.46 1.59
N THR A 179 15.08 -11.76 2.71
CA THR A 179 15.90 -10.56 2.88
C THR A 179 17.39 -10.78 2.58
N ALA A 180 17.92 -11.97 2.89
CA ALA A 180 19.33 -12.29 2.68
C ALA A 180 19.76 -12.24 1.20
N SER A 181 18.85 -12.52 0.27
CA SER A 181 19.14 -12.43 -1.17
C SER A 181 19.12 -10.99 -1.69
N LEU A 182 18.35 -10.13 -1.03
CA LEU A 182 18.07 -8.76 -1.49
C LEU A 182 19.15 -7.77 -1.03
N SER A 183 19.67 -7.93 0.20
CA SER A 183 20.79 -7.11 0.69
C SER A 183 22.05 -7.27 -0.17
N LEU A 184 22.27 -8.46 -0.73
CA LEU A 184 23.36 -8.71 -1.68
C LEU A 184 23.17 -7.93 -2.99
N LYS A 185 21.93 -7.67 -3.42
CA LYS A 185 21.66 -6.89 -4.64
C LYS A 185 22.00 -5.40 -4.45
N PHE A 186 21.90 -4.86 -3.24
CA PHE A 186 22.30 -3.48 -2.93
C PHE A 186 23.79 -3.23 -3.09
N MET A 187 24.65 -4.26 -2.97
CA MET A 187 26.09 -4.11 -3.22
C MET A 187 26.40 -3.63 -4.64
N ASN A 188 25.54 -3.94 -5.60
CA ASN A 188 25.71 -3.60 -7.01
C ASN A 188 25.22 -2.20 -7.36
N ILE A 189 24.56 -1.50 -6.43
CA ILE A 189 24.10 -0.12 -6.65
C ILE A 189 25.34 0.80 -6.69
N PRO A 190 25.51 1.60 -7.76
CA PRO A 190 26.66 2.48 -7.89
C PRO A 190 26.62 3.65 -6.90
N ASP A 191 27.79 4.08 -6.41
CA ASP A 191 27.92 5.22 -5.48
C ASP A 191 27.66 6.58 -6.18
N CYS A 192 27.46 6.61 -7.50
CA CYS A 192 27.42 7.83 -8.30
C CYS A 192 26.76 7.63 -9.68
N LYS A 193 25.77 8.49 -9.99
CA LYS A 193 25.34 8.96 -11.33
C LYS A 193 25.08 7.91 -12.42
N SER A 194 24.65 6.69 -12.10
CA SER A 194 24.10 5.80 -13.13
C SER A 194 22.69 6.26 -13.51
N PRO A 195 22.32 6.29 -14.81
CA PRO A 195 21.10 6.93 -15.31
C PRO A 195 19.91 5.97 -15.24
N PHE A 196 19.69 5.33 -14.10
CA PHE A 196 18.39 4.69 -13.91
C PHE A 196 17.38 5.83 -13.74
N ASN A 197 16.60 6.03 -14.78
CA ASN A 197 15.66 7.14 -14.87
C ASN A 197 14.27 6.76 -14.38
N ASN A 198 14.00 5.46 -14.21
CA ASN A 198 12.72 4.93 -13.77
C ASN A 198 12.85 3.54 -13.12
N MET A 199 11.75 3.08 -12.51
CA MET A 199 11.66 1.81 -11.80
C MET A 199 11.98 0.61 -12.70
N GLU A 200 11.48 0.58 -13.93
CA GLU A 200 11.70 -0.54 -14.86
C GLU A 200 13.19 -0.77 -15.10
N LYS A 201 13.92 0.29 -15.49
CA LYS A 201 15.37 0.22 -15.70
C LYS A 201 16.12 -0.14 -14.42
N PHE A 202 15.69 0.37 -13.26
CA PHE A 202 16.31 0.02 -11.99
C PHE A 202 16.23 -1.49 -11.72
N ILE A 203 15.04 -2.08 -11.92
CA ILE A 203 14.84 -3.52 -11.75
C ILE A 203 15.66 -4.33 -12.77
N GLU A 204 15.63 -3.95 -14.04
CA GLU A 204 16.38 -4.64 -15.10
C GLU A 204 17.91 -4.57 -14.93
N GLU A 205 18.43 -3.47 -14.41
CA GLU A 205 19.87 -3.27 -14.26
C GLU A 205 20.44 -3.90 -13.00
N TYR A 206 19.77 -3.76 -11.87
CA TYR A 206 20.35 -4.10 -10.55
C TYR A 206 19.75 -5.35 -9.92
N ILE A 207 18.55 -5.76 -10.35
CA ILE A 207 17.77 -6.79 -9.65
C ILE A 207 17.64 -8.06 -10.48
N GLN A 208 17.41 -7.95 -11.79
CA GLN A 208 17.24 -9.11 -12.65
C GLN A 208 18.57 -9.78 -12.98
N ASP A 209 18.60 -11.11 -12.83
CA ASP A 209 19.70 -11.93 -13.35
C ASP A 209 19.66 -12.01 -14.88
N LYS A 210 18.45 -12.04 -15.45
CA LYS A 210 18.19 -12.04 -16.90
C LYS A 210 17.33 -10.84 -17.27
N LYS A 211 17.96 -9.85 -17.90
CA LYS A 211 17.34 -8.56 -18.23
C LYS A 211 16.14 -8.70 -19.17
N GLY A 212 15.08 -7.96 -18.85
CA GLY A 212 13.86 -7.83 -19.66
C GLY A 212 12.84 -8.96 -19.48
N GLU A 213 13.12 -9.97 -18.65
CA GLU A 213 12.17 -11.05 -18.35
C GLU A 213 11.58 -10.92 -16.95
N TRP A 214 10.44 -10.23 -16.86
CA TRP A 214 9.76 -9.95 -15.60
C TRP A 214 9.10 -11.20 -15.00
N ASN A 215 9.42 -11.45 -13.73
CA ASN A 215 8.80 -12.48 -12.91
C ASN A 215 8.13 -11.87 -11.65
N ALA A 216 7.46 -12.69 -10.84
CA ALA A 216 6.73 -12.20 -9.67
C ALA A 216 7.61 -11.44 -8.65
N LEU A 217 8.86 -11.89 -8.45
CA LEU A 217 9.80 -11.22 -7.54
C LEU A 217 10.16 -9.82 -8.04
N ASP A 218 10.23 -9.59 -9.35
CA ASP A 218 10.60 -8.30 -9.92
C ASP A 218 9.54 -7.23 -9.60
N TYR A 219 8.26 -7.58 -9.74
CA TYR A 219 7.16 -6.70 -9.35
C TYR A 219 7.12 -6.46 -7.85
N ILE A 220 7.27 -7.50 -7.04
CA ILE A 220 7.33 -7.37 -5.57
C ILE A 220 8.49 -6.46 -5.20
N TYR A 221 9.67 -6.65 -5.80
CA TYR A 221 10.83 -5.84 -5.51
C TYR A 221 10.67 -4.39 -5.97
N SER A 222 9.97 -4.14 -7.08
CA SER A 222 9.65 -2.76 -7.50
C SER A 222 8.85 -2.00 -6.43
N ASP A 223 7.97 -2.69 -5.70
CA ASP A 223 7.24 -2.11 -4.57
C ASP A 223 8.16 -1.90 -3.37
N TYR A 224 8.98 -2.90 -3.07
CA TYR A 224 9.95 -2.89 -1.97
C TYR A 224 10.85 -1.65 -1.99
N VAL A 225 11.39 -1.30 -3.16
CA VAL A 225 12.32 -0.17 -3.31
C VAL A 225 11.65 1.15 -3.68
N SER A 226 10.35 1.14 -3.98
CA SER A 226 9.64 2.33 -4.45
C SER A 226 9.71 3.46 -3.42
N GLY A 227 9.54 3.19 -2.13
CA GLY A 227 9.60 4.20 -1.07
C GLY A 227 10.90 5.04 -1.07
N PRO A 228 12.07 4.43 -0.81
CA PRO A 228 13.35 5.16 -0.79
C PRO A 228 13.72 5.77 -2.15
N LEU A 229 13.39 5.12 -3.28
CA LEU A 229 13.65 5.70 -4.60
C LEU A 229 12.74 6.89 -4.91
N SER A 230 11.50 6.90 -4.40
CA SER A 230 10.60 8.06 -4.46
C SER A 230 11.16 9.24 -3.68
N VAL A 231 11.78 8.98 -2.52
CA VAL A 231 12.47 10.03 -1.74
C VAL A 231 13.63 10.60 -2.54
N TYR A 232 14.48 9.74 -3.09
CA TYR A 232 15.60 10.18 -3.94
C TYR A 232 15.11 11.03 -5.12
N TYR A 233 14.10 10.57 -5.86
CA TYR A 233 13.56 11.28 -7.01
C TYR A 233 12.87 12.59 -6.63
N GLY A 234 12.00 12.58 -5.63
CA GLY A 234 11.29 13.77 -5.15
C GLY A 234 12.24 14.86 -4.65
N MET A 235 13.26 14.47 -3.88
CA MET A 235 14.25 15.41 -3.35
C MET A 235 15.13 16.01 -4.46
N TYR A 236 15.43 15.25 -5.52
CA TYR A 236 16.14 15.75 -6.70
C TYR A 236 15.33 16.84 -7.40
N HIS A 237 14.07 16.53 -7.72
CA HIS A 237 13.19 17.44 -8.47
C HIS A 237 12.78 18.68 -7.67
N ALA A 238 12.72 18.57 -6.33
CA ALA A 238 12.46 19.71 -5.47
C ALA A 238 13.71 20.58 -5.19
N GLY A 239 14.90 20.17 -5.66
CA GLY A 239 16.16 20.87 -5.36
C GLY A 239 16.53 20.83 -3.88
N LEU A 240 16.24 19.71 -3.20
CA LEU A 240 16.39 19.53 -1.75
C LEU A 240 17.47 18.52 -1.36
N PHE A 241 18.31 18.07 -2.31
CA PHE A 241 19.42 17.16 -2.01
C PHE A 241 20.35 17.69 -0.92
N ASP A 242 20.55 19.01 -0.85
CA ASP A 242 21.38 19.62 0.20
C ASP A 242 20.89 19.25 1.61
N VAL A 243 19.58 19.11 1.83
CA VAL A 243 19.00 18.72 3.13
C VAL A 243 19.49 17.35 3.60
N LEU A 244 19.72 16.42 2.66
CA LEU A 244 20.20 15.07 2.95
C LEU A 244 21.74 14.96 2.89
N LEU A 245 22.41 15.96 2.31
CA LEU A 245 23.86 15.94 2.06
C LEU A 245 24.67 16.77 3.06
N THR A 246 24.05 17.67 3.82
CA THR A 246 24.73 18.56 4.77
C THR A 246 25.16 17.88 6.06
N GLU A 247 24.37 16.91 6.52
CA GLU A 247 24.58 16.23 7.80
C GLU A 247 25.09 14.80 7.58
N SER A 248 25.98 14.34 8.47
CA SER A 248 26.43 12.93 8.47
C SER A 248 25.34 11.99 9.01
N THR A 249 24.39 12.51 9.77
CA THR A 249 23.23 11.80 10.28
C THR A 249 21.97 12.28 9.58
N CYS A 250 21.21 11.36 9.01
CA CYS A 250 19.94 11.62 8.35
C CYS A 250 18.81 10.90 9.09
N ILE A 251 17.84 11.65 9.60
CA ILE A 251 16.67 11.16 10.33
C ILE A 251 15.44 11.37 9.45
N ILE A 252 14.78 10.27 9.09
CA ILE A 252 13.58 10.27 8.24
C ILE A 252 12.41 9.74 9.07
N HIS A 253 11.35 10.53 9.20
CA HIS A 253 10.12 10.08 9.84
C HIS A 253 9.13 9.65 8.76
N ILE A 254 8.63 8.43 8.85
CA ILE A 254 7.59 7.88 7.99
C ILE A 254 6.31 7.84 8.79
N ILE A 255 5.37 8.72 8.44
CA ILE A 255 4.09 8.86 9.14
C ILE A 255 3.00 8.04 8.46
N GLY A 256 2.03 7.57 9.26
CA GLY A 256 0.98 6.67 8.76
C GLY A 256 1.54 5.32 8.31
N ALA A 257 2.63 4.86 8.92
CA ALA A 257 3.29 3.62 8.54
C ALA A 257 2.42 2.41 8.89
N GLU A 258 2.24 1.50 7.93
CA GLU A 258 1.56 0.23 8.13
C GLU A 258 2.57 -0.95 8.05
N SER A 259 2.03 -2.18 8.04
CA SER A 259 2.82 -3.39 7.82
C SER A 259 3.68 -3.35 6.55
N ILE A 260 3.23 -2.65 5.50
CA ILE A 260 3.97 -2.57 4.24
C ILE A 260 5.26 -1.75 4.39
N GLU A 261 5.21 -0.60 5.07
CA GLU A 261 6.40 0.22 5.36
C GLU A 261 7.38 -0.53 6.24
N ARG A 262 6.88 -1.28 7.23
CA ARG A 262 7.71 -2.11 8.10
C ARG A 262 8.41 -3.22 7.34
N ASP A 263 7.70 -3.96 6.50
CA ASP A 263 8.30 -5.02 5.68
C ASP A 263 9.29 -4.46 4.66
N GLY A 264 9.05 -3.23 4.17
CA GLY A 264 9.92 -2.47 3.27
C GLY A 264 11.11 -1.79 3.94
N LEU A 265 11.22 -1.78 5.27
CA LEU A 265 12.22 -1.03 6.01
C LEU A 265 13.68 -1.29 5.56
N PRO A 266 14.12 -2.54 5.29
CA PRO A 266 15.51 -2.75 4.90
C PRO A 266 15.84 -2.15 3.51
N ALA A 267 14.84 -1.83 2.68
CA ALA A 267 15.07 -1.18 1.38
C ALA A 267 15.66 0.23 1.52
N TRP A 268 15.47 0.87 2.67
CA TRP A 268 15.99 2.21 2.94
C TRP A 268 17.52 2.27 2.98
N GLU A 269 18.21 1.12 3.09
CA GLU A 269 19.65 1.02 2.90
C GLU A 269 20.11 1.65 1.56
N ILE A 270 19.27 1.63 0.52
CA ILE A 270 19.55 2.27 -0.78
C ILE A 270 20.02 3.73 -0.60
N LEU A 271 19.46 4.47 0.35
CA LEU A 271 19.84 5.87 0.58
C LEU A 271 21.30 6.00 1.04
N LEU A 272 21.86 5.01 1.74
CA LEU A 272 23.27 4.98 2.11
C LEU A 272 24.18 4.82 0.88
N HIS A 273 23.70 4.22 -0.21
CA HIS A 273 24.44 4.13 -1.47
C HIS A 273 24.29 5.40 -2.31
N LEU A 274 23.07 5.94 -2.40
CA LEU A 274 22.77 7.11 -3.24
C LEU A 274 23.32 8.42 -2.66
N PHE A 275 23.41 8.52 -1.33
CA PHE A 275 23.94 9.67 -0.62
C PHE A 275 25.22 9.28 0.13
N SER A 276 26.36 9.45 -0.52
CA SER A 276 27.68 9.09 0.03
C SER A 276 27.98 9.75 1.37
N ASN A 277 27.45 10.96 1.62
CA ASN A 277 27.68 11.74 2.83
C ASN A 277 26.99 11.16 4.07
N ILE A 278 25.86 10.45 3.91
CA ILE A 278 25.13 9.86 5.03
C ILE A 278 25.97 8.74 5.63
N GLN A 279 26.39 8.92 6.89
CA GLN A 279 27.08 7.92 7.71
C GLN A 279 26.12 7.19 8.62
N VAL A 280 25.10 7.88 9.14
CA VAL A 280 24.07 7.29 9.99
C VAL A 280 22.70 7.61 9.39
N LEU A 281 21.97 6.58 8.99
CA LEU A 281 20.57 6.68 8.59
C LEU A 281 19.70 6.22 9.76
N ILE A 282 18.73 7.03 10.16
CA ILE A 282 17.72 6.71 11.16
C ILE A 282 16.35 6.79 10.49
N VAL A 283 15.63 5.68 10.44
CA VAL A 283 14.25 5.64 9.91
C VAL A 283 13.28 5.37 11.04
N VAL A 284 12.37 6.31 11.29
CA VAL A 284 11.34 6.23 12.32
C VAL A 284 10.01 5.96 11.67
N LEU A 285 9.43 4.79 11.89
CA LEU A 285 8.09 4.39 11.45
C LEU A 285 7.06 4.75 12.52
N LEU A 286 6.10 5.61 12.18
CA LEU A 286 5.04 6.09 13.06
C LEU A 286 3.68 5.68 12.49
N GLY A 287 2.94 4.82 13.20
CA GLY A 287 1.59 4.43 12.78
C GLY A 287 0.85 3.63 13.84
N THR A 288 -0.43 3.97 14.06
CA THR A 288 -1.27 3.36 15.12
C THR A 288 -1.62 1.89 14.86
N ASP A 289 -1.48 1.42 13.62
CA ASP A 289 -1.79 0.05 13.21
C ASP A 289 -0.56 -0.88 13.25
N LEU A 290 0.59 -0.38 13.72
CA LEU A 290 1.78 -1.20 13.94
C LEU A 290 1.55 -2.13 15.14
N GLN A 291 1.78 -3.43 14.97
CA GLN A 291 1.44 -4.45 15.98
C GLN A 291 2.33 -4.46 17.23
N PHE A 292 3.24 -3.50 17.40
CA PHE A 292 4.25 -3.47 18.46
C PHE A 292 4.25 -2.09 19.11
N GLU A 293 4.18 -2.04 20.45
CA GLU A 293 4.14 -0.78 21.20
C GLU A 293 5.39 0.09 20.91
N PHE A 294 6.57 -0.53 20.87
CA PHE A 294 7.82 0.10 20.49
C PHE A 294 8.87 -0.96 20.12
N GLU A 295 9.50 -0.84 18.95
CA GLU A 295 10.62 -1.68 18.51
C GLU A 295 11.72 -0.78 17.95
N SER A 296 12.96 -0.88 18.45
CA SER A 296 14.09 -0.16 17.88
C SER A 296 15.31 -1.07 17.78
N GLY A 297 16.12 -0.83 16.75
CA GLY A 297 17.23 -1.72 16.46
C GLY A 297 18.19 -1.19 15.41
N MET A 298 19.26 -1.94 15.22
CA MET A 298 20.20 -1.72 14.13
C MET A 298 19.82 -2.68 13.00
N GLN A 299 19.62 -2.12 11.81
CA GLN A 299 19.33 -2.90 10.62
C GLN A 299 20.62 -3.54 10.11
N GLU A 300 20.55 -4.81 9.71
CA GLU A 300 21.64 -5.45 8.97
C GLU A 300 21.76 -4.80 7.59
N ILE A 301 22.94 -4.27 7.29
CA ILE A 301 23.29 -3.61 6.04
C ILE A 301 24.30 -4.46 5.25
N CYS A 302 24.41 -4.20 3.95
CA CYS A 302 25.30 -4.93 3.08
C CYS A 302 26.78 -4.75 3.48
N PRO A 303 27.65 -5.72 3.13
CA PRO A 303 29.08 -5.66 3.43
C PRO A 303 29.76 -4.37 2.97
N ARG A 304 29.33 -3.78 1.84
CA ARG A 304 29.88 -2.53 1.32
C ARG A 304 29.60 -1.34 2.26
N CYS A 305 28.36 -1.19 2.73
CA CYS A 305 28.00 -0.16 3.69
C CYS A 305 28.73 -0.35 5.03
N THR A 306 28.86 -1.60 5.48
CA THR A 306 29.65 -1.96 6.67
C THR A 306 31.13 -1.59 6.51
N CYS A 307 31.76 -1.90 5.36
CA CYS A 307 33.14 -1.51 5.07
C CYS A 307 33.33 0.02 5.06
N ASN A 308 32.31 0.76 4.61
CA ASN A 308 32.28 2.21 4.63
C ASN A 308 31.91 2.80 6.00
N LYS A 309 31.79 1.97 7.05
CA LYS A 309 31.44 2.36 8.43
C LYS A 309 30.12 3.10 8.55
N LYS A 310 29.17 2.80 7.65
CA LYS A 310 27.82 3.34 7.71
C LYS A 310 26.98 2.56 8.71
N THR A 311 25.95 3.19 9.25
CA THR A 311 25.00 2.60 10.20
C THR A 311 23.58 2.89 9.74
N PHE A 312 22.70 1.90 9.85
CA PHE A 312 21.26 2.07 9.67
C PHE A 312 20.54 1.66 10.97
N ILE A 313 19.86 2.62 11.59
CA ILE A 313 19.05 2.48 12.80
C ILE A 313 17.59 2.63 12.42
N TYR A 314 16.71 1.86 13.06
CA TYR A 314 15.27 2.01 12.92
C TYR A 314 14.57 2.13 14.26
N GLU A 315 13.44 2.82 14.24
CA GLU A 315 12.46 2.88 15.33
C GLU A 315 11.06 2.63 14.73
N CYS A 316 10.28 1.77 15.37
CA CYS A 316 8.89 1.49 15.02
C CYS A 316 8.04 1.81 16.24
N CYS A 317 7.16 2.79 16.10
CA CYS A 317 6.33 3.28 17.19
C CYS A 317 4.84 3.17 16.83
N SER A 318 4.09 2.39 17.61
CA SER A 318 2.63 2.29 17.47
C SER A 318 1.94 3.50 18.10
N THR A 319 2.13 4.68 17.49
CA THR A 319 1.69 5.96 18.07
C THR A 319 1.38 6.99 16.98
N THR A 320 0.72 8.09 17.38
CA THR A 320 0.49 9.24 16.50
C THR A 320 1.75 10.10 16.41
N TYR A 321 1.83 10.98 15.41
CA TYR A 321 3.01 11.83 15.30
C TYR A 321 3.10 12.85 16.45
N SER A 322 1.97 13.41 16.90
CA SER A 322 1.92 14.34 18.03
C SER A 322 2.38 13.67 19.34
N ASP A 323 1.97 12.43 19.59
CA ASP A 323 2.41 11.65 20.76
C ASP A 323 3.91 11.29 20.70
N TYR A 324 4.44 10.99 19.51
CA TYR A 324 5.87 10.72 19.36
C TYR A 324 6.74 11.95 19.70
N MET A 325 6.28 13.17 19.41
CA MET A 325 7.04 14.39 19.70
C MET A 325 7.32 14.63 21.20
N VAL A 326 6.48 14.08 22.08
CA VAL A 326 6.68 14.16 23.54
C VAL A 326 7.41 12.95 24.11
N ASN A 327 7.76 11.96 23.29
CA ASN A 327 8.48 10.76 23.70
C ASN A 327 9.95 11.10 24.05
N PRO A 328 10.53 10.53 25.12
CA PRO A 328 11.95 10.72 25.45
C PRO A 328 12.95 10.33 24.37
N THR A 329 12.59 9.43 23.44
CA THR A 329 13.47 9.00 22.33
C THR A 329 13.33 9.87 21.09
N TYR A 330 12.51 10.93 21.13
CA TYR A 330 12.26 11.80 19.99
C TYR A 330 13.55 12.42 19.43
N GLY A 331 13.79 12.15 18.14
CA GLY A 331 14.73 12.88 17.31
C GLY A 331 14.00 13.84 16.36
N ARG A 332 14.57 15.01 16.07
CA ARG A 332 14.00 15.93 15.06
C ARG A 332 14.26 15.37 13.65
N ALA A 333 13.21 15.31 12.82
CA ALA A 333 13.32 14.83 11.44
C ALA A 333 14.12 15.79 10.54
N ASN A 334 14.96 15.24 9.67
CA ASN A 334 15.50 15.94 8.50
C ASN A 334 14.50 15.92 7.33
N LEU A 335 13.65 14.89 7.25
CA LEU A 335 12.62 14.71 6.23
C LEU A 335 11.44 13.96 6.85
N ILE A 336 10.22 14.40 6.54
CA ILE A 336 9.00 13.64 6.81
C ILE A 336 8.48 13.03 5.51
N VAL A 337 8.07 11.77 5.56
CA VAL A 337 7.51 11.03 4.43
C VAL A 337 6.16 10.45 4.82
N GLY A 338 5.14 10.66 3.99
CA GLY A 338 3.83 10.02 4.12
C GLY A 338 3.51 9.20 2.88
N PHE A 339 3.27 7.90 3.04
CA PHE A 339 2.91 7.04 1.92
C PHE A 339 1.41 6.93 1.76
N HIS A 340 0.91 7.06 0.51
CA HIS A 340 -0.53 6.96 0.19
C HIS A 340 -1.39 7.83 1.09
N ALA A 341 -1.01 9.09 1.21
CA ALA A 341 -1.53 10.07 2.16
C ALA A 341 -3.05 10.31 2.07
N VAL A 342 -3.88 9.36 2.49
CA VAL A 342 -5.32 9.57 2.72
C VAL A 342 -5.53 9.60 4.22
N PHE A 343 -5.20 10.73 4.85
CA PHE A 343 -5.44 10.83 6.29
C PHE A 343 -6.94 11.00 6.47
N GLU A 344 -7.51 10.16 7.32
CA GLU A 344 -8.91 10.28 7.70
C GLU A 344 -9.15 11.70 8.25
N THR A 345 -10.28 12.32 7.87
CA THR A 345 -10.54 13.75 8.08
C THR A 345 -10.47 14.22 9.53
N VAL A 346 -10.48 13.31 10.50
CA VAL A 346 -10.46 13.64 11.93
C VAL A 346 -9.03 13.87 12.45
N THR A 347 -8.00 13.29 11.81
CA THR A 347 -6.59 13.38 12.25
C THR A 347 -5.68 14.10 11.25
N TRP A 348 -6.20 14.46 10.07
CA TRP A 348 -5.45 15.17 9.03
C TRP A 348 -4.89 16.51 9.53
N ASP A 349 -5.73 17.34 10.16
CA ASP A 349 -5.37 18.70 10.57
C ASP A 349 -4.28 18.70 11.66
N GLU A 350 -4.44 17.88 12.71
CA GLU A 350 -3.46 17.75 13.78
C GLU A 350 -2.10 17.24 13.26
N CYS A 351 -2.13 16.28 12.33
CA CYS A 351 -0.89 15.77 11.74
C CYS A 351 -0.21 16.82 10.86
N LEU A 352 -0.96 17.61 10.09
CA LEU A 352 -0.42 18.74 9.33
C LEU A 352 0.25 19.78 10.24
N GLU A 353 -0.39 20.16 11.34
CA GLU A 353 0.17 21.10 12.32
C GLU A 353 1.45 20.53 12.97
N THR A 354 1.42 19.24 13.32
CA THR A 354 2.58 18.52 13.86
C THR A 354 3.74 18.53 12.86
N MET A 355 3.50 18.18 11.60
CA MET A 355 4.52 18.24 10.54
C MET A 355 5.04 19.67 10.31
N GLN A 356 4.16 20.66 10.31
CA GLN A 356 4.55 22.07 10.18
C GLN A 356 5.51 22.52 11.28
N SER A 357 5.33 22.03 12.51
CA SER A 357 6.19 22.36 13.66
C SER A 357 7.64 21.86 13.53
N GLN A 358 7.89 20.86 12.68
CA GLN A 358 9.21 20.25 12.48
C GLN A 358 10.13 21.14 11.63
N GLU A 359 9.54 22.02 10.83
CA GLU A 359 10.23 22.95 9.93
C GLU A 359 11.21 22.26 8.97
N CYS A 360 10.94 21.02 8.61
CA CYS A 360 11.70 20.27 7.61
C CYS A 360 10.84 19.98 6.37
N PRO A 361 11.44 19.52 5.26
CA PRO A 361 10.69 19.09 4.10
C PRO A 361 9.73 17.95 4.39
N VAL A 362 8.61 17.95 3.67
CA VAL A 362 7.59 16.90 3.73
C VAL A 362 7.33 16.36 2.34
N LEU A 363 7.43 15.05 2.17
CA LEU A 363 7.16 14.34 0.94
C LEU A 363 5.96 13.42 1.15
N LEU A 364 4.85 13.72 0.48
CA LEU A 364 3.66 12.87 0.49
C LEU A 364 3.53 12.17 -0.86
N THR A 365 3.10 10.92 -0.85
CA THR A 365 2.88 10.14 -2.08
C THR A 365 1.41 9.80 -2.26
N THR A 366 0.95 9.75 -3.51
CA THR A 366 -0.43 9.44 -3.85
C THR A 366 -0.53 8.46 -5.03
N PRO A 367 -1.63 7.71 -5.16
CA PRO A 367 -1.80 6.72 -6.24
C PRO A 367 -2.21 7.35 -7.59
N SER A 368 -2.57 8.64 -7.63
CA SER A 368 -2.97 9.31 -8.87
C SER A 368 -2.91 10.83 -8.74
N GLU A 369 -2.72 11.52 -9.86
CA GLU A 369 -2.75 12.98 -9.94
C GLU A 369 -4.01 13.57 -9.31
N ARG A 370 -5.17 12.98 -9.59
CA ARG A 370 -6.46 13.44 -9.04
C ARG A 370 -6.47 13.45 -7.51
N ILE A 371 -5.97 12.38 -6.89
CA ILE A 371 -5.88 12.29 -5.42
C ILE A 371 -4.84 13.29 -4.90
N SER A 372 -3.70 13.41 -5.58
CA SER A 372 -2.68 14.43 -5.30
C SER A 372 -3.25 15.85 -5.24
N LEU A 373 -4.06 16.25 -6.22
CA LEU A 373 -4.67 17.57 -6.28
C LEU A 373 -5.72 17.80 -5.19
N ILE A 374 -6.45 16.75 -4.81
CA ILE A 374 -7.41 16.81 -3.68
C ILE A 374 -6.65 17.05 -2.38
N GLU A 375 -5.60 16.27 -2.09
CA GLU A 375 -4.77 16.43 -0.88
C GLU A 375 -4.10 17.80 -0.79
N ILE A 376 -3.60 18.33 -1.92
CA ILE A 376 -3.06 19.70 -1.98
C ILE A 376 -4.15 20.71 -1.59
N THR A 377 -5.36 20.54 -2.13
CA THR A 377 -6.48 21.43 -1.84
C THR A 377 -6.88 21.37 -0.36
N GLU A 378 -6.95 20.17 0.24
CA GLU A 378 -7.21 20.02 1.67
C GLU A 378 -6.10 20.61 2.52
N THR A 379 -4.83 20.39 2.16
CA THR A 379 -3.67 20.99 2.85
C THR A 379 -3.74 22.52 2.85
N GLN A 380 -4.11 23.11 1.71
CA GLN A 380 -4.27 24.55 1.56
C GLN A 380 -5.46 25.13 2.33
N LYS A 381 -6.51 24.35 2.60
CA LYS A 381 -7.62 24.79 3.46
C LYS A 381 -7.16 24.96 4.91
N VAL A 382 -6.28 24.07 5.39
CA VAL A 382 -5.78 24.08 6.77
C VAL A 382 -4.64 25.09 6.93
N LEU A 383 -3.62 25.04 6.08
CA LEU A 383 -2.37 25.81 6.24
C LEU A 383 -2.32 27.11 5.40
N GLY A 384 -3.32 27.33 4.54
CA GLY A 384 -3.44 28.49 3.67
C GLY A 384 -2.92 28.26 2.24
N LYS A 385 -3.44 29.06 1.30
CA LYS A 385 -3.23 28.89 -0.16
C LYS A 385 -1.79 29.05 -0.66
N ASN A 386 -0.90 29.64 0.15
CA ASN A 386 0.49 29.84 -0.23
C ASN A 386 1.36 28.61 0.05
N VAL A 387 0.81 27.59 0.72
CA VAL A 387 1.48 26.30 0.90
C VAL A 387 1.28 25.48 -0.38
N CYS A 388 2.28 25.50 -1.24
CA CYS A 388 2.27 24.81 -2.53
C CYS A 388 3.44 23.83 -2.61
N PRO A 389 3.19 22.55 -2.95
CA PRO A 389 4.27 21.61 -3.17
C PRO A 389 4.81 21.69 -4.59
N VAL A 390 5.97 21.07 -4.80
CA VAL A 390 6.34 20.53 -6.10
C VAL A 390 5.52 19.25 -6.29
N ASN A 391 4.58 19.26 -7.24
CA ASN A 391 3.76 18.09 -7.61
C ASN A 391 4.29 17.47 -8.90
N ILE A 392 4.66 16.19 -8.84
CA ILE A 392 5.27 15.47 -9.98
C ILE A 392 4.80 14.02 -10.05
N GLU A 393 4.76 13.49 -11.27
CA GLU A 393 4.67 12.04 -11.51
C GLU A 393 5.99 11.37 -11.12
N ASN A 394 5.89 10.22 -10.45
CA ASN A 394 7.04 9.51 -9.93
C ASN A 394 7.49 8.40 -10.88
N GLU A 395 8.66 8.57 -11.47
CA GLU A 395 9.27 7.55 -12.31
C GLU A 395 9.71 6.29 -11.51
N PHE A 396 9.74 6.39 -10.18
CA PHE A 396 10.02 5.28 -9.26
C PHE A 396 8.78 4.76 -8.53
N ALA A 397 7.60 4.98 -9.11
CA ALA A 397 6.39 4.31 -8.67
C ALA A 397 6.56 2.79 -8.71
N SER A 398 5.89 2.12 -7.77
CA SER A 398 5.83 0.66 -7.74
C SER A 398 5.18 0.13 -9.02
N LEU A 399 5.75 -0.92 -9.61
CA LEU A 399 5.13 -1.62 -10.74
C LEU A 399 4.24 -2.78 -10.27
N ARG A 400 4.15 -3.03 -8.95
CA ARG A 400 3.21 -3.97 -8.36
C ARG A 400 1.80 -3.38 -8.37
N PRO A 401 0.83 -4.01 -9.06
CA PRO A 401 -0.55 -3.58 -8.99
C PRO A 401 -1.14 -3.91 -7.62
N TYR A 402 -1.82 -2.95 -7.02
CA TYR A 402 -2.69 -3.13 -5.86
C TYR A 402 -4.13 -3.03 -6.30
N ARG A 403 -4.98 -3.87 -5.69
CA ARG A 403 -6.41 -3.88 -5.97
C ARG A 403 -7.16 -3.13 -4.88
N ASP A 404 -7.89 -2.12 -5.31
CA ASP A 404 -9.02 -1.58 -4.56
C ASP A 404 -10.33 -2.13 -5.18
N PHE A 405 -11.48 -1.73 -4.64
CA PHE A 405 -12.82 -2.21 -5.01
C PHE A 405 -12.99 -2.50 -6.52
N LYS A 406 -12.82 -1.47 -7.37
CA LYS A 406 -13.06 -1.53 -8.82
C LYS A 406 -11.88 -1.16 -9.70
N TYR A 407 -10.76 -0.76 -9.11
CA TYR A 407 -9.61 -0.28 -9.85
C TYR A 407 -8.33 -0.87 -9.30
N ILE A 408 -7.34 -0.92 -10.19
CA ILE A 408 -5.96 -1.16 -9.84
C ILE A 408 -5.29 0.19 -9.64
N TYR A 409 -4.45 0.28 -8.62
CA TYR A 409 -3.55 1.41 -8.45
C TYR A 409 -2.11 0.92 -8.24
N TYR A 410 -1.17 1.83 -8.40
CA TYR A 410 0.25 1.58 -8.23
C TYR A 410 0.77 2.49 -7.15
N ARG A 411 1.60 1.92 -6.27
CA ARG A 411 2.04 2.64 -5.08
C ARG A 411 3.02 3.74 -5.44
N ASN A 412 2.92 4.87 -4.74
CA ASN A 412 3.79 6.04 -4.90
C ASN A 412 3.80 6.62 -6.31
N SER A 413 2.65 6.66 -7.00
CA SER A 413 2.59 7.12 -8.41
C SER A 413 2.86 8.61 -8.58
N PHE A 414 2.47 9.44 -7.62
CA PHE A 414 2.68 10.89 -7.64
C PHE A 414 3.26 11.36 -6.31
N LEU A 415 4.06 12.44 -6.37
CA LEU A 415 4.72 13.03 -5.21
C LEU A 415 4.25 14.47 -5.02
N ASN A 416 3.99 14.85 -3.77
CA ASN A 416 3.79 16.21 -3.29
C ASN A 416 4.96 16.56 -2.35
N ILE A 417 5.89 17.38 -2.80
CA ILE A 417 7.06 17.78 -2.00
C ILE A 417 6.93 19.22 -1.53
N TYR A 418 6.77 19.40 -0.22
CA TYR A 418 6.77 20.70 0.44
C TYR A 418 8.15 20.97 1.02
N LYS A 419 8.81 22.03 0.58
CA LYS A 419 10.13 22.42 1.14
C LYS A 419 10.04 22.75 2.63
N ILE A 420 8.99 23.48 3.00
CA ILE A 420 8.58 23.77 4.37
C ILE A 420 7.05 23.88 4.33
N LEU A 421 6.34 23.21 5.23
CA LEU A 421 4.88 23.35 5.39
C LEU A 421 4.50 24.68 6.06
N LYS A 422 5.04 25.82 5.62
CA LYS A 422 4.72 27.15 6.17
C LYS A 422 4.22 28.09 5.08
N ASN A 423 3.29 28.94 5.47
CA ASN A 423 2.85 30.05 4.63
C ASN A 423 3.99 31.09 4.53
N THR A 424 4.50 31.33 3.33
CA THR A 424 5.64 32.25 3.10
C THR A 424 5.26 33.73 3.20
N SER A 425 4.02 34.08 3.54
CA SER A 425 3.56 35.48 3.58
C SER A 425 3.72 36.22 4.93
N CYS A 426 4.57 35.76 5.85
CA CYS A 426 4.79 36.47 7.13
C CYS A 426 6.23 36.98 7.36
N ALA A 427 7.09 36.98 6.35
CA ALA A 427 8.50 37.39 6.48
C ALA A 427 8.84 38.77 5.88
N ILE A 428 7.87 39.54 5.38
CA ILE A 428 8.14 40.86 4.74
C ILE A 428 7.66 42.06 5.58
N GLU A 429 6.85 41.85 6.62
CA GLU A 429 6.44 42.93 7.53
C GLU A 429 7.09 42.76 8.90
N ASN A 430 8.40 43.02 9.01
CA ASN A 430 9.06 43.43 10.27
C ASN A 430 10.50 43.93 10.12
N SER A 431 10.88 44.44 8.94
CA SER A 431 12.18 45.10 8.72
C SER A 431 12.00 46.49 8.12
N SER A 432 11.20 47.33 8.78
CA SER A 432 11.19 48.77 8.54
C SER A 432 10.58 49.47 9.73
N ASN A 433 11.38 49.62 10.79
CA ASN A 433 11.25 50.68 11.80
C ASN A 433 12.51 50.71 12.69
N TYR A 434 13.62 51.19 12.13
CA TYR A 434 14.71 51.83 12.87
C TYR A 434 15.46 52.79 11.94
N ILE A 435 14.93 54.02 11.81
CA ILE A 435 15.72 55.27 11.75
C ILE A 435 14.95 56.28 12.58
#